data_AF-A0A1X7DPU5-F1
#
_entry.id   AF-A0A1X7DPU5-F1
#
_cell.length_a   1.000
_cell.length_b   1.000
_cell.length_c   1.000
_cell.angle_alpha   90.00
_cell.angle_beta   90.00
_cell.angle_gamma   90.00
#
_symmetry.space_group_name_H-M   'P 1'
#
loop_
_entity.id
_entity.type
_entity.pdbx_description
1 polymer ?
#
loop_
_entity_poly.entity_id
_entity_poly.type
_entity_poly.pdbx_seq_one_letter_code
_entity_poly.pdbx_strand_id
1 'polypeptide(L)'
;MHHDVSSHRWSVAPAQRALDHEPLGADVRAAFACAVARLRAEADALARRMSDAGTVEVLEREGGLQVLYRSHHGEDGGEGLHRLIGDFDLHLTHDGRAAIHMRIRGDVPPAEVLDIDRATAEHFRTRLHAFETGCRRLPTARAA
;
A
#
# COMPACT_ATOMS: atom_id res chain seq x y z
N MET A 1 22.72 -21.21 9.93
CA MET A 1 21.33 -20.72 9.85
C MET A 1 21.27 -19.36 10.51
N HIS A 2 21.35 -18.29 9.73
CA HIS A 2 21.20 -16.92 10.23
C HIS A 2 19.72 -16.54 10.11
N HIS A 3 19.04 -16.43 11.26
CA HIS A 3 17.74 -15.77 11.34
C HIS A 3 17.98 -14.27 11.35
N ASP A 4 17.87 -13.66 10.17
CA ASP A 4 17.83 -12.21 10.04
C ASP A 4 16.42 -11.74 10.43
N VAL A 5 16.23 -11.53 11.73
CA VAL A 5 15.01 -10.91 12.25
C VAL A 5 15.15 -9.41 12.03
N SER A 6 14.81 -8.96 10.82
CA SER A 6 14.61 -7.54 10.53
C SER A 6 13.42 -7.02 11.35
N SER A 7 13.75 -6.59 12.55
CA SER A 7 12.90 -5.99 13.56
C SER A 7 12.56 -4.54 13.22
N HIS A 8 11.87 -4.31 12.10
CA HIS A 8 11.13 -3.06 11.89
C HIS A 8 9.75 -3.15 12.54
N ARG A 9 9.71 -3.66 13.79
CA ARG A 9 8.55 -3.51 14.66
C ARG A 9 8.32 -2.02 14.81
N TRP A 10 7.17 -1.55 14.35
CA TRP A 10 6.69 -0.19 14.57
C TRP A 10 6.94 0.21 16.02
N SER A 11 7.88 1.12 16.23
CA SER A 11 8.18 1.64 17.56
C SER A 11 7.10 2.66 17.90
N VAL A 12 5.96 2.15 18.36
CA VAL A 12 4.85 2.98 18.86
C VAL A 12 5.21 3.40 20.29
N ALA A 13 5.09 4.69 20.61
CA ALA A 13 5.46 5.21 21.93
C ALA A 13 4.63 4.54 23.04
N PRO A 14 5.17 4.34 24.25
CA PRO A 14 4.46 3.68 25.36
C PRO A 14 3.10 4.29 25.71
N ALA A 15 2.91 5.60 25.49
CA ALA A 15 1.65 6.29 25.71
C ALA A 15 0.55 5.91 24.69
N GLN A 16 0.92 5.47 23.48
CA GLN A 16 -0.03 5.00 22.46
C GLN A 16 -0.55 3.59 22.75
N ARG A 17 0.22 2.74 23.45
CA ARG A 17 -0.27 1.42 23.89
C ARG A 17 -1.39 1.51 24.92
N ALA A 18 -1.48 2.61 25.67
CA ALA A 18 -2.50 2.81 26.69
C ALA A 18 -3.87 3.21 26.10
N LEU A 19 -3.93 3.59 24.82
CA LEU A 19 -5.16 3.88 24.09
C LEU A 19 -5.73 2.63 23.37
N ASP A 20 -5.02 1.49 23.42
CA ASP A 20 -5.36 0.23 22.72
C ASP A 20 -6.54 -0.55 23.35
N HIS A 21 -7.28 0.01 24.32
CA HIS A 21 -8.22 -0.79 25.13
C HIS A 21 -9.70 -0.53 24.91
N GLU A 22 -10.09 0.45 24.10
CA GLU A 22 -11.46 0.48 23.58
C GLU A 22 -11.51 -0.18 22.20
N PRO A 23 -12.15 -1.35 22.06
CA PRO A 23 -12.30 -1.98 20.77
C PRO A 23 -13.16 -1.06 19.89
N LEU A 24 -12.61 -0.67 18.73
CA LEU A 24 -13.37 0.05 17.70
C LEU A 24 -14.71 -0.65 17.45
N GLY A 25 -15.77 0.15 17.41
CA GLY A 25 -17.15 -0.31 17.21
C GLY A 25 -17.29 -1.14 15.93
N ALA A 26 -18.23 -2.09 15.95
CA ALA A 26 -18.48 -2.99 14.82
C ALA A 26 -18.78 -2.24 13.52
N ASP A 27 -19.49 -1.10 13.59
CA ASP A 27 -19.83 -0.27 12.44
C ASP A 27 -18.59 0.32 11.75
N VAL A 28 -17.59 0.76 12.53
CA VAL A 28 -16.32 1.28 12.00
C VAL A 28 -15.55 0.18 11.27
N ARG A 29 -15.50 -1.02 11.87
CA ARG A 29 -14.84 -2.18 11.24
C ARG A 29 -15.56 -2.60 9.96
N ALA A 30 -16.89 -2.58 9.94
CA ALA A 30 -17.69 -2.89 8.77
C ALA A 30 -17.45 -1.86 7.65
N ALA A 31 -17.48 -0.57 7.99
CA ALA A 31 -17.18 0.50 7.04
C ALA A 31 -15.76 0.37 6.47
N PHE A 32 -14.77 0.06 7.32
CA PHE A 32 -13.41 -0.17 6.88
C PHE A 32 -13.28 -1.40 5.98
N ALA A 33 -13.94 -2.51 6.31
CA ALA A 33 -13.98 -3.70 5.46
C ALA A 33 -14.57 -3.39 4.06
N CYS A 34 -15.60 -2.54 3.99
CA CYS A 34 -16.13 -2.06 2.72
C CYS A 34 -15.09 -1.21 1.95
N ALA A 35 -14.32 -0.37 2.63
CA ALA A 35 -13.25 0.40 2.00
C ALA A 35 -12.12 -0.51 1.46
N VAL A 36 -11.71 -1.54 2.22
CA VAL A 36 -10.76 -2.56 1.78
C VAL A 36 -11.25 -3.29 0.53
N ALA A 37 -12.50 -3.75 0.52
CA ALA A 37 -13.07 -4.45 -0.62
C ALA A 37 -13.08 -3.57 -1.89
N ARG A 38 -13.36 -2.27 -1.74
CA ARG A 38 -13.30 -1.31 -2.85
C ARG A 38 -11.87 -1.10 -3.34
N LEU A 39 -10.91 -0.92 -2.44
CA LEU A 39 -9.51 -0.76 -2.82
C LEU A 39 -8.99 -1.98 -3.57
N ARG A 40 -9.36 -3.21 -3.14
CA ARG A 40 -9.04 -4.43 -3.87
C ARG A 40 -9.56 -4.40 -5.31
N ALA A 41 -10.83 -4.04 -5.52
CA ALA A 41 -11.41 -3.97 -6.87
C ALA A 41 -10.67 -2.95 -7.77
N GLU A 42 -10.27 -1.80 -7.22
CA GLU A 42 -9.48 -0.80 -7.95
C GLU A 42 -8.03 -1.27 -8.18
N ALA A 43 -7.44 -2.03 -7.26
CA ALA A 43 -6.13 -2.65 -7.41
C ALA A 43 -6.13 -3.74 -8.50
N ASP A 44 -7.20 -4.53 -8.62
CA ASP A 44 -7.38 -5.49 -9.71
C ASP A 44 -7.46 -4.77 -11.07
N ALA A 45 -8.13 -3.61 -11.12
CA ALA A 45 -8.16 -2.78 -12.31
C ALA A 45 -6.78 -2.19 -12.63
N LEU A 46 -6.02 -1.78 -11.62
CA LEU A 46 -4.63 -1.34 -11.78
C LEU A 46 -3.74 -2.47 -12.32
N ALA A 47 -3.87 -3.70 -11.78
CA ALA A 47 -3.12 -4.86 -12.24
C ALA A 47 -3.30 -5.11 -13.74
N ARG A 48 -4.54 -5.04 -14.24
CA ARG A 48 -4.83 -5.15 -15.67
C ARG A 48 -4.12 -4.07 -16.49
N ARG A 49 -4.17 -2.81 -16.02
CA ARG A 49 -3.52 -1.67 -16.70
C ARG A 49 -1.99 -1.71 -16.66
N MET A 50 -1.39 -2.34 -15.66
CA MET A 50 0.07 -2.39 -15.45
C MET A 50 0.73 -3.68 -15.96
N SER A 51 -0.07 -4.63 -16.45
CA SER A 51 0.38 -5.97 -16.84
C SER A 51 1.44 -6.02 -17.94
N ASP A 52 1.55 -4.95 -18.73
CA ASP A 52 2.56 -4.76 -19.77
C ASP A 52 3.96 -4.39 -19.22
N ALA A 53 4.00 -3.78 -18.03
CA ALA A 53 5.21 -3.18 -17.47
C ALA A 53 5.71 -3.88 -16.19
N GLY A 54 4.82 -4.59 -15.51
CA GLY A 54 5.13 -5.19 -14.22
C GLY A 54 4.00 -6.03 -13.64
N THR A 55 4.22 -6.45 -12.40
CA THR A 55 3.27 -7.24 -11.63
C THR A 55 2.76 -6.41 -10.47
N VAL A 56 1.43 -6.41 -10.30
CA VAL A 56 0.75 -5.85 -9.13
C VAL A 56 0.32 -7.00 -8.22
N GLU A 57 0.73 -6.96 -6.96
CA GLU A 57 0.37 -7.93 -5.94
C GLU A 57 -0.48 -7.27 -4.86
N VAL A 58 -1.53 -7.95 -4.40
CA VAL A 58 -2.42 -7.47 -3.33
C VAL A 58 -2.28 -8.38 -2.11
N LEU A 59 -1.87 -7.81 -0.99
CA LEU A 59 -1.65 -8.50 0.27
C LEU A 59 -2.66 -8.02 1.31
N GLU A 60 -3.42 -8.93 1.90
CA GLU A 60 -4.22 -8.64 3.08
C GLU A 60 -3.32 -8.63 4.32
N ARG A 61 -3.50 -7.63 5.18
CA ARG A 61 -2.79 -7.50 6.45
C ARG A 61 -3.81 -7.39 7.57
N GLU A 62 -3.39 -7.68 8.79
CA GLU A 62 -4.23 -7.43 9.96
C GLU A 62 -4.61 -5.94 9.99
N GLY A 63 -5.91 -5.64 9.85
CA GLY A 63 -6.41 -4.27 9.84
C GLY A 63 -6.17 -3.50 8.54
N GLY A 64 -5.87 -4.14 7.39
CA GLY A 64 -5.62 -3.40 6.15
C GLY A 64 -5.37 -4.20 4.87
N LEU A 65 -5.00 -3.47 3.82
CA LEU A 65 -4.66 -3.96 2.49
C LEU A 65 -3.40 -3.26 1.97
N GLN A 66 -2.50 -4.01 1.38
CA GLN A 66 -1.27 -3.52 0.77
C GLN A 66 -1.24 -3.91 -0.70
N VAL A 67 -0.93 -2.95 -1.57
CA VAL A 67 -0.75 -3.16 -3.02
C VAL A 67 0.72 -2.90 -3.34
N LEU A 68 1.38 -3.88 -3.94
CA LEU A 68 2.79 -3.81 -4.30
C LEU A 68 2.93 -3.80 -5.82
N TYR A 69 3.82 -2.97 -6.35
CA TYR A 69 4.17 -2.98 -7.77
C TYR A 69 5.64 -3.34 -7.99
N ARG A 70 5.88 -4.33 -8.85
CA ARG A 70 7.22 -4.76 -9.26
C ARG A 70 7.37 -4.67 -10.77
N SER A 71 8.44 -4.04 -11.26
CA SER A 71 8.69 -3.96 -12.70
C SER A 71 9.19 -5.30 -13.27
N HIS A 72 8.89 -5.57 -14.54
CA HIS A 72 9.47 -6.71 -15.26
C HIS A 72 10.91 -6.44 -15.73
N HIS A 73 11.29 -5.18 -15.97
CA HIS A 73 12.62 -4.82 -16.46
C HIS A 73 13.61 -4.58 -15.31
N GLY A 74 14.68 -5.36 -15.29
CA GLY A 74 15.81 -5.28 -14.36
C GLY A 74 17.00 -6.07 -14.88
N GLU A 75 17.58 -5.65 -16.00
CA GLU A 75 18.82 -6.26 -16.50
C GLU A 75 20.03 -5.52 -15.92
N ASP A 76 20.60 -6.12 -14.87
CA ASP A 76 22.03 -6.07 -14.57
C ASP A 76 22.44 -7.51 -14.17
N GLY A 77 22.80 -8.32 -15.16
CA GLY A 77 23.72 -9.45 -14.98
C GLY A 77 23.28 -10.69 -14.19
N GLY A 78 21.99 -10.95 -13.97
CA GLY A 78 21.56 -12.22 -13.39
C GLY A 78 20.03 -12.34 -13.24
N GLU A 79 19.47 -13.38 -13.86
CA GLU A 79 18.12 -13.95 -13.65
C GLU A 79 17.06 -13.08 -12.93
N GLY A 80 16.22 -12.39 -13.72
CA GLY A 80 14.76 -12.33 -13.47
C GLY A 80 14.23 -11.70 -12.17
N LEU A 81 14.97 -10.84 -11.47
CA LEU A 81 14.47 -10.25 -10.22
C LEU A 81 13.46 -9.11 -10.47
N HIS A 82 12.18 -9.41 -10.26
CA HIS A 82 11.09 -8.44 -10.12
C HIS A 82 11.42 -7.40 -9.02
N ARG A 83 11.91 -6.22 -9.40
CA ARG A 83 12.28 -5.19 -8.44
C ARG A 83 11.03 -4.48 -7.90
N LEU A 84 10.88 -4.40 -6.58
CA LEU A 84 9.85 -3.56 -5.95
C LEU A 84 10.09 -2.08 -6.28
N ILE A 85 9.09 -1.46 -6.91
CA ILE A 85 9.12 -0.06 -7.36
C ILE A 85 8.30 0.82 -6.42
N GLY A 86 7.17 0.32 -5.93
CA GLY A 86 6.34 1.07 -5.01
C GLY A 86 5.34 0.18 -4.26
N ASP A 87 4.82 0.75 -3.19
CA ASP A 87 3.75 0.19 -2.37
C ASP A 87 2.66 1.24 -2.10
N PHE A 88 1.44 0.74 -1.95
CA PHE A 88 0.27 1.50 -1.56
C PHE A 88 -0.42 0.72 -0.44
N ASP A 89 -0.43 1.29 0.77
CA ASP A 89 -1.00 0.65 1.96
C ASP A 89 -2.22 1.41 2.44
N LEU A 90 -3.26 0.67 2.79
CA LEU A 90 -4.44 1.14 3.51
C LEU A 90 -4.53 0.40 4.85
N HIS A 91 -4.63 1.12 5.96
CA HIS A 91 -4.84 0.52 7.28
C HIS A 91 -5.84 1.32 8.13
N LEU A 92 -6.48 0.64 9.07
CA LEU A 92 -7.38 1.22 10.05
C LEU A 92 -6.58 1.80 11.23
N THR A 93 -6.79 3.07 11.53
CA THR A 93 -6.19 3.74 12.67
C THR A 93 -7.00 3.49 13.94
N HIS A 94 -6.37 3.70 15.11
CA HIS A 94 -7.00 3.53 16.42
C HIS A 94 -8.16 4.49 16.67
N ASP A 95 -8.20 5.65 16.01
CA ASP A 95 -9.31 6.61 16.07
C ASP A 95 -10.42 6.31 15.04
N GLY A 96 -10.37 5.15 14.37
CA GLY A 96 -11.44 4.67 13.49
C GLY A 96 -11.39 5.26 12.08
N ARG A 97 -10.24 5.75 11.64
CA ARG A 97 -10.01 6.37 10.33
C ARG A 97 -9.21 5.47 9.40
N ALA A 98 -9.25 5.79 8.12
CA ALA A 98 -8.42 5.13 7.11
C ALA A 98 -7.13 5.93 6.91
N ALA A 99 -5.98 5.28 7.08
CA ALA A 99 -4.70 5.85 6.74
C ALA A 99 -4.14 5.20 5.46
N ILE A 100 -3.78 6.05 4.51
CA ILE A 100 -3.20 5.67 3.23
C ILE A 100 -1.72 6.05 3.22
N HIS A 101 -0.86 5.08 2.94
CA HIS A 101 0.53 5.34 2.60
C HIS A 101 0.76 4.99 1.14
N MET A 102 1.45 5.87 0.43
CA MET A 102 1.88 5.62 -0.93
C MET A 102 3.36 5.90 -1.01
N ARG A 103 4.15 4.88 -1.36
CA ARG A 103 5.60 4.98 -1.45
C ARG A 103 5.99 4.55 -2.85
N ILE A 104 6.79 5.38 -3.50
CA ILE A 104 7.34 5.10 -4.82
C ILE A 104 8.83 5.35 -4.68
N ARG A 105 9.66 4.43 -5.15
CA ARG A 105 11.10 4.46 -4.88
C ARG A 105 11.69 5.87 -5.04
N GLY A 106 12.28 6.39 -3.96
CA GLY A 106 12.85 7.74 -3.89
C GLY A 106 11.90 8.82 -3.36
N ASP A 107 10.63 8.49 -3.15
CA ASP A 107 9.58 9.37 -2.64
C ASP A 107 8.72 8.65 -1.59
N VAL A 108 8.68 9.22 -0.38
CA VAL A 108 7.96 8.67 0.77
C VAL A 108 7.20 9.82 1.44
N PRO A 109 6.04 10.23 0.86
CA PRO A 109 5.19 11.22 1.48
C PRO A 109 4.64 10.70 2.83
N PRO A 110 4.22 11.61 3.73
CA PRO A 110 3.52 11.23 4.95
C PRO A 110 2.18 10.54 4.63
N ALA A 111 1.67 9.80 5.61
CA ALA A 111 0.36 9.16 5.52
C ALA A 111 -0.76 10.19 5.33
N GLU A 112 -1.72 9.88 4.46
CA GLU A 112 -2.98 10.61 4.38
C GLU A 112 -4.00 9.93 5.28
N VAL A 113 -4.57 10.67 6.23
CA VAL A 113 -5.60 10.15 7.15
C VAL A 113 -6.95 10.71 6.74
N LEU A 114 -7.92 9.82 6.56
CA LEU A 114 -9.24 10.13 6.00
C LEU A 114 -10.33 9.49 6.83
N ASP A 115 -11.49 10.15 6.89
CA ASP A 115 -12.71 9.52 7.37
C ASP A 115 -13.16 8.43 6.38
N ILE A 116 -13.87 7.42 6.89
CA ILE A 116 -14.33 6.26 6.10
C ILE A 116 -15.73 6.55 5.56
N ASP A 117 -15.80 7.10 4.36
CA ASP A 117 -17.04 7.51 3.72
C ASP A 117 -17.04 7.23 2.20
N ARG A 118 -17.98 7.86 1.48
CA ARG A 118 -18.07 7.71 0.03
C ARG A 118 -16.95 8.44 -0.71
N ALA A 119 -16.44 9.55 -0.19
CA ALA A 119 -15.33 10.30 -0.78
C ALA A 119 -14.02 9.49 -0.73
N THR A 120 -13.86 8.61 0.25
CA THR A 120 -12.73 7.67 0.32
C THR A 120 -12.55 6.84 -0.97
N ALA A 121 -13.63 6.49 -1.66
CA ALA A 121 -13.56 5.70 -2.90
C ALA A 121 -13.02 6.49 -4.10
N GLU A 122 -13.45 7.74 -4.27
CA GLU A 122 -12.90 8.64 -5.30
C GLU A 122 -11.43 8.97 -4.99
N HIS A 123 -11.10 9.07 -3.71
CA HIS A 123 -9.74 9.25 -3.25
C HIS A 123 -8.84 8.07 -3.62
N PHE A 124 -9.28 6.82 -3.39
CA PHE A 124 -8.50 5.63 -3.79
C PHE A 124 -8.18 5.61 -5.28
N ARG A 125 -9.18 5.87 -6.13
CA ARG A 125 -8.96 5.90 -7.59
C ARG A 125 -7.94 6.96 -7.97
N THR A 126 -8.06 8.16 -7.40
CA THR A 126 -7.14 9.28 -7.64
C THR A 126 -5.71 8.93 -7.21
N ARG A 127 -5.55 8.34 -6.02
CA ARG A 127 -4.23 8.00 -5.48
C ARG A 127 -3.61 6.80 -6.19
N LEU A 128 -4.38 5.77 -6.57
CA LEU A 128 -3.88 4.67 -7.39
C LEU A 128 -3.46 5.13 -8.79
N HIS A 129 -4.13 6.13 -9.37
CA HIS A 129 -3.70 6.73 -10.64
C HIS A 129 -2.39 7.52 -10.49
N ALA A 130 -2.22 8.24 -9.38
CA ALA A 130 -0.95 8.91 -9.07
C ALA A 130 0.18 7.88 -8.84
N PHE A 131 -0.12 6.78 -8.13
CA PHE A 131 0.78 5.65 -7.92
C PHE A 131 1.22 5.02 -9.24
N GLU A 132 0.26 4.68 -10.11
CA GLU A 132 0.50 4.20 -11.47
C GLU A 132 1.45 5.12 -12.25
N THR A 133 1.14 6.42 -12.26
CA THR A 133 1.93 7.42 -12.96
C THR A 133 3.35 7.52 -12.40
N GLY A 134 3.52 7.53 -11.08
CA GLY A 134 4.83 7.60 -10.44
C GLY A 134 5.67 6.34 -10.69
N CYS A 135 5.05 5.16 -10.58
CA CYS A 135 5.70 3.88 -10.87
C CYS A 135 6.17 3.77 -12.33
N ARG A 136 5.38 4.28 -13.29
CA ARG A 136 5.75 4.31 -14.72
C ARG A 136 6.84 5.34 -15.06
N ARG A 137 6.99 6.40 -14.28
CA ARG A 137 7.98 7.47 -14.51
C ARG A 137 9.38 7.12 -14.04
N LEU A 138 9.50 6.22 -13.06
CA LEU A 138 10.82 5.80 -12.61
C LEU A 138 11.54 5.10 -13.77
N PRO A 139 12.80 5.45 -14.04
CA PRO A 139 13.54 4.83 -15.12
C PRO A 139 13.65 3.32 -14.84
N THR A 140 12.89 2.52 -15.58
CA THR A 140 13.28 1.15 -15.93
C THR A 140 14.57 1.33 -16.71
N ALA A 141 15.73 1.09 -16.06
CA ALA A 141 17.04 1.45 -16.57
C ALA A 141 17.13 1.17 -18.07
N ARG A 142 17.31 2.25 -18.85
CA ARG A 142 17.39 2.21 -20.29
C ARG A 142 18.76 1.60 -20.61
N ALA A 143 18.77 0.47 -21.33
CA ALA A 143 19.97 -0.14 -21.88
C ALA A 143 20.79 0.94 -22.62
N ALA A 144 22.04 1.11 -22.20
CA ALA A 144 23.08 1.83 -22.93
C ALA A 144 24.12 0.81 -23.38
#